data_AF-A0ABD5GJK7-F1
#
_entry.id   AF-A0ABD5GJK7-F1
#
_cell.length_a   1.000
_cell.length_b   1.000
_cell.length_c   1.000
_cell.angle_alpha   90.00
_cell.angle_beta   90.00
_cell.angle_gamma   90.00
#
_symmetry.space_group_name_H-M   'P 1'
#
loop_
_entity.id
_entity.type
_entity.pdbx_description
1 polymer ?
#
loop_
_entity_poly.entity_id
_entity_poly.type
_entity_poly.pdbx_seq_one_letter_code
_entity_poly.pdbx_strand_id
1 'polypeptide(L)'
;MSTDPMAWFWLALTLGGYLLSRWLYRCSGRYLLSPLILVPALLLAVAVPLHTGYAEYAGLTHWLMLLLGPATVAFAVPIWQQRALLARHWPALSLGGVPELTAVFVMITGVFGALAGSLLIRFLPLRSSLARGALFGVGAHGAGVSRAQEVGREEGTVAGLVMVLMGLLNLFAAPLLTHLL
;
A
#
# COMPACT_ATOMS: atom_id res chain seq x y z
N MET A 1 26.23 -3.80 5.68
CA MET A 1 26.08 -2.49 5.02
C MET A 1 26.38 -2.71 3.54
N SER A 2 25.37 -2.97 2.72
CA SER A 2 25.56 -3.08 1.26
C SER A 2 25.73 -1.66 0.71
N THR A 3 26.97 -1.26 0.46
CA THR A 3 27.30 0.01 -0.20
C THR A 3 27.09 -0.12 -1.70
N ASP A 4 25.91 -0.57 -2.11
CA ASP A 4 25.57 -0.71 -3.51
C ASP A 4 25.15 0.68 -4.03
N PRO A 5 25.90 1.30 -4.96
CA PRO A 5 25.58 2.64 -5.47
C PRO A 5 24.19 2.71 -6.09
N MET A 6 23.66 1.57 -6.55
CA MET A 6 22.31 1.43 -7.08
C MET A 6 21.21 1.64 -6.02
N ALA A 7 21.41 1.19 -4.77
CA ALA A 7 20.44 1.40 -3.69
C ALA A 7 20.26 2.89 -3.37
N TRP A 8 21.37 3.61 -3.29
CA TRP A 8 21.39 5.05 -3.05
C TRP A 8 20.76 5.83 -4.21
N PHE A 9 20.97 5.39 -5.45
CA PHE A 9 20.29 5.97 -6.62
C PHE A 9 18.77 5.85 -6.51
N TRP A 10 18.22 4.66 -6.23
CA TRP A 10 16.77 4.46 -6.10
C TRP A 10 16.16 5.22 -4.93
N LEU A 11 16.88 5.30 -3.80
CA LEU A 11 16.49 6.11 -2.65
C LEU A 11 16.45 7.60 -3.00
N ALA A 12 17.51 8.12 -3.62
CA ALA A 12 17.60 9.51 -4.04
C ALA A 12 16.52 9.85 -5.08
N LEU A 13 16.23 8.94 -6.01
CA LEU A 13 15.18 9.10 -7.01
C LEU A 13 13.79 9.15 -6.37
N THR A 14 13.53 8.28 -5.39
CA THR A 14 12.24 8.24 -4.68
C THR A 14 12.06 9.48 -3.80
N LEU A 15 13.08 9.86 -3.04
CA LEU A 15 13.03 11.01 -2.13
C LEU A 15 12.99 12.33 -2.92
N GLY A 16 13.84 12.46 -3.94
CA GLY A 16 13.87 13.60 -4.84
C GLY A 16 12.57 13.74 -5.63
N GLY A 17 12.07 12.64 -6.19
CA GLY A 17 10.77 12.59 -6.87
C GLY A 17 9.62 12.97 -5.94
N TYR A 18 9.63 12.51 -4.68
CA TYR A 18 8.64 12.89 -3.67
C TYR A 18 8.69 14.38 -3.34
N LEU A 19 9.89 14.94 -3.10
CA LEU A 19 10.05 16.36 -2.80
C LEU A 19 9.62 17.23 -3.99
N LEU A 20 10.02 16.84 -5.20
CA LEU A 20 9.65 17.52 -6.45
C LEU A 20 8.13 17.44 -6.68
N SER A 21 7.53 16.26 -6.54
CA SER A 21 6.09 16.06 -6.66
C SER A 21 5.32 16.88 -5.63
N ARG A 22 5.78 16.91 -4.37
CA ARG A 22 5.16 17.70 -3.30
C ARG A 22 5.28 19.20 -3.58
N TRP A 23 6.41 19.65 -4.10
CA TRP A 23 6.60 21.03 -4.52
C TRP A 23 5.66 21.40 -5.68
N LEU A 24 5.63 20.59 -6.75
CA LEU A 24 4.74 20.77 -7.90
C LEU A 24 3.25 20.72 -7.51
N TYR A 25 2.87 19.79 -6.65
CA TYR A 25 1.49 19.66 -6.15
C TYR A 25 1.05 20.91 -5.40
N ARG A 26 1.93 21.48 -4.56
CA ARG A 26 1.67 22.74 -3.85
C ARG A 26 1.59 23.95 -4.79
N CYS A 27 2.38 23.97 -5.86
CA CYS A 27 2.41 25.08 -6.81
C CYS A 27 1.25 25.04 -7.82
N SER A 28 0.73 23.86 -8.19
CA SER A 28 -0.22 23.72 -9.30
C SER A 28 -1.61 23.21 -8.90
N GLY A 29 -1.80 22.66 -7.70
CA GLY A 29 -3.12 22.22 -7.20
C GLY A 29 -3.79 21.07 -7.96
N ARG A 30 -3.11 20.42 -8.91
CA ARG A 30 -3.67 19.33 -9.73
C ARG A 30 -3.47 17.97 -9.07
N TYR A 31 -4.54 17.16 -8.98
CA TYR A 31 -4.53 15.83 -8.36
C TYR A 31 -3.51 14.84 -8.97
N LEU A 32 -3.24 14.93 -10.29
CA LEU A 32 -2.25 14.08 -10.97
C LEU A 32 -0.81 14.34 -10.51
N LEU A 33 -0.53 15.54 -9.97
CA LEU A 33 0.78 15.87 -9.43
C LEU A 33 0.97 15.39 -8.00
N SER A 34 -0.05 14.72 -7.42
CA SER A 34 0.06 14.17 -6.07
C SER A 34 1.21 13.16 -5.99
N PRO A 35 1.93 13.11 -4.86
CA PRO A 35 3.03 12.17 -4.65
C PRO A 35 2.62 10.71 -4.80
N LEU A 36 1.34 10.41 -4.57
CA LEU A 36 0.74 9.09 -4.71
C LEU A 36 0.76 8.54 -6.14
N ILE A 37 0.73 9.39 -7.16
CA ILE A 37 0.69 8.97 -8.57
C ILE A 37 2.01 9.28 -9.25
N LEU A 38 2.55 10.49 -9.04
CA LEU A 38 3.72 10.96 -9.78
C LEU A 38 4.99 10.18 -9.43
N VAL A 39 5.20 9.86 -8.15
CA VAL A 39 6.42 9.17 -7.70
C VAL A 39 6.45 7.73 -8.21
N PRO A 40 5.40 6.89 -8.06
CA PRO A 40 5.39 5.56 -8.66
C PRO A 40 5.52 5.59 -10.19
N ALA A 41 4.87 6.54 -10.87
CA ALA A 41 4.98 6.69 -12.32
C ALA A 41 6.42 7.04 -12.76
N LEU A 42 7.09 7.95 -12.04
CA LEU A 42 8.50 8.30 -12.28
C LEU A 42 9.40 7.09 -12.08
N LEU A 43 9.21 6.34 -10.99
CA LEU A 43 9.99 5.14 -10.70
C LEU A 43 9.81 4.08 -11.79
N LEU A 44 8.58 3.85 -12.26
CA LEU A 44 8.30 2.95 -13.38
C LEU A 44 8.93 3.42 -14.68
N ALA A 45 8.82 4.71 -15.00
CA ALA A 45 9.39 5.30 -16.21
C ALA A 45 10.92 5.18 -16.27
N VAL A 46 11.59 5.17 -15.11
CA VAL A 46 13.04 4.95 -15.01
C VAL A 46 13.37 3.45 -14.92
N ALA A 47 12.59 2.64 -14.21
CA ALA A 47 12.88 1.22 -14.02
C ALA A 47 12.72 0.39 -15.30
N VAL A 48 11.71 0.69 -16.12
CA VAL A 48 11.41 -0.08 -17.34
C VAL A 48 12.55 -0.01 -18.36
N PRO A 49 13.09 1.18 -18.72
CA PRO A 49 14.22 1.26 -19.66
C PRO A 49 15.52 0.68 -19.13
N LEU A 50 15.76 0.76 -17.81
CA LEU A 50 16.97 0.20 -17.20
C LEU A 50 16.91 -1.33 -17.02
N HIS A 51 15.79 -1.98 -17.37
CA HIS A 51 15.58 -3.43 -17.22
C HIS A 51 15.95 -3.97 -15.83
N THR A 52 15.86 -3.13 -14.78
CA THR A 52 16.19 -3.56 -13.42
C THR A 52 15.13 -4.54 -12.95
N GLY A 53 15.54 -5.80 -12.73
CA GLY A 53 14.64 -6.83 -12.23
C GLY A 53 14.14 -6.50 -10.83
N TYR A 54 12.88 -6.83 -10.54
CA TYR A 54 12.31 -6.67 -9.19
C TYR A 54 13.18 -7.36 -8.11
N ALA A 55 13.80 -8.50 -8.44
CA ALA A 55 14.66 -9.23 -7.52
C ALA A 55 15.88 -8.41 -7.05
N GLU A 56 16.42 -7.56 -7.92
CA GLU A 56 17.54 -6.68 -7.60
C GLU A 56 17.06 -5.50 -6.75
N TYR A 57 15.99 -4.82 -7.17
CA TYR A 57 15.37 -3.73 -6.42
C TYR A 57 14.94 -4.14 -5.00
N ALA A 58 14.30 -5.29 -4.85
CA ALA A 58 13.87 -5.81 -3.55
C ALA A 58 15.04 -6.27 -2.66
N GLY A 59 16.17 -6.67 -3.26
CA GLY A 59 17.41 -6.91 -2.50
C GLY A 59 17.98 -5.61 -1.92
N LEU A 60 17.98 -4.55 -2.74
CA LEU A 60 18.48 -3.23 -2.37
C LEU A 60 17.59 -2.50 -1.35
N THR A 61 16.29 -2.79 -1.32
CA THR A 61 15.29 -2.09 -0.48
C THR A 61 14.82 -2.87 0.74
N HIS A 62 15.41 -4.02 1.06
CA HIS A 62 15.03 -4.82 2.23
C HIS A 62 14.99 -4.01 3.55
N TRP A 63 15.92 -3.08 3.74
CA TRP A 63 15.92 -2.21 4.93
C TRP A 63 14.73 -1.25 4.99
N LEU A 64 14.18 -0.81 3.85
CA LEU A 64 12.91 -0.07 3.84
C LEU A 64 11.73 -0.95 4.26
N MET A 65 11.75 -2.24 3.92
CA MET A 65 10.73 -3.18 4.39
C MET A 65 10.82 -3.39 5.91
N LEU A 66 12.04 -3.39 6.49
CA LEU A 66 12.21 -3.39 7.94
C LEU A 66 11.64 -2.13 8.60
N LEU A 67 11.64 -0.99 7.91
CA LEU A 67 10.99 0.24 8.37
C LEU A 67 9.46 0.19 8.32
N LEU A 68 8.85 -0.82 7.68
CA LEU A 68 7.39 -0.92 7.58
C LEU A 68 6.75 -1.13 8.96
N GLY A 69 7.39 -1.89 9.85
CA GLY A 69 6.96 -2.09 11.24
C GLY A 69 6.92 -0.80 12.07
N PRO A 70 8.02 -0.04 12.19
CA PRO A 70 7.98 1.25 12.88
C PRO A 70 7.11 2.28 12.14
N ALA A 71 6.96 2.21 10.81
CA ALA A 71 6.05 3.08 10.07
C ALA A 71 4.58 2.80 10.40
N THR A 72 4.15 1.54 10.55
CA THR A 72 2.79 1.19 10.98
C THR A 72 2.51 1.65 12.40
N VAL A 73 3.49 1.53 13.31
CA VAL A 73 3.36 2.10 14.67
C VAL A 73 3.31 3.63 14.62
N ALA A 74 4.13 4.26 13.79
CA ALA A 74 4.14 5.71 13.63
C ALA A 74 2.81 6.24 13.04
N PHE A 75 2.11 5.47 12.20
CA PHE A 75 0.77 5.84 11.71
C PHE A 75 -0.30 5.88 12.82
N ALA A 76 -0.10 5.22 13.96
CA ALA A 76 -1.01 5.35 15.10
C ALA A 76 -0.93 6.75 15.76
N VAL A 77 0.23 7.43 15.65
CA VAL A 77 0.46 8.76 16.24
C VAL A 77 -0.48 9.83 15.69
N PRO A 78 -0.62 10.05 14.36
CA PRO A 78 -1.54 11.04 13.83
C PRO A 78 -3.00 10.73 14.16
N ILE A 79 -3.40 9.45 14.27
CA ILE A 79 -4.76 9.06 14.69
C ILE A 79 -5.00 9.50 16.14
N TRP A 80 -4.04 9.28 17.04
CA TRP A 80 -4.14 9.72 18.44
C TRP A 80 -4.15 11.24 18.57
N GLN A 81 -3.35 11.94 17.77
CA GLN A 81 -3.30 13.39 17.74
C GLN A 81 -4.61 14.00 17.20
N GLN A 82 -5.21 13.37 16.18
CA GLN A 82 -6.46 13.82 15.57
C GLN A 82 -7.72 13.21 16.23
N ARG A 83 -7.60 12.54 17.39
CA ARG A 83 -8.74 11.90 18.07
C ARG A 83 -9.92 12.85 18.35
N ALA A 84 -9.63 14.13 18.61
CA ALA A 84 -10.67 15.14 18.82
C ALA A 84 -11.39 15.52 17.51
N LEU A 85 -10.69 15.45 16.36
CA LEU A 85 -11.23 15.72 15.04
C LEU A 85 -12.10 14.53 14.57
N LEU A 86 -11.68 13.31 14.88
CA LEU A 86 -12.50 12.08 14.80
C LEU A 86 -13.76 12.21 15.65
N ALA A 87 -13.63 12.63 16.91
CA ALA A 87 -14.78 12.86 17.81
C ALA A 87 -15.73 13.96 17.29
N ARG A 88 -15.21 14.97 16.59
CA ARG A 88 -16.00 16.10 16.08
C ARG A 88 -16.69 15.81 14.74
N HIS A 89 -16.09 14.94 13.92
CA HIS A 89 -16.69 14.42 12.68
C HIS A 89 -17.42 13.10 12.90
N TRP A 90 -17.84 12.81 14.14
CA TRP A 90 -18.79 11.75 14.45
C TRP A 90 -20.09 11.78 13.60
N PRO A 91 -20.52 12.91 13.00
CA PRO A 91 -21.63 12.89 12.04
C PRO A 91 -21.23 12.43 10.62
N ALA A 92 -19.98 12.59 10.18
CA ALA A 92 -19.52 11.96 8.93
C ALA A 92 -19.46 10.43 9.05
N LEU A 93 -19.35 9.96 10.28
CA LEU A 93 -19.49 8.56 10.70
C LEU A 93 -20.98 8.17 10.81
N SER A 94 -21.86 9.16 10.95
CA SER A 94 -23.32 9.01 10.95
C SER A 94 -23.96 8.85 9.55
N LEU A 95 -23.19 8.55 8.50
CA LEU A 95 -23.68 7.76 7.34
C LEU A 95 -24.22 6.36 7.78
N GLY A 96 -24.23 6.07 9.08
CA GLY A 96 -24.73 4.86 9.73
C GLY A 96 -23.62 3.94 10.26
N GLY A 97 -22.35 4.28 10.06
CA GLY A 97 -21.21 3.42 10.34
C GLY A 97 -20.37 3.87 11.55
N VAL A 98 -20.25 3.01 12.57
CA VAL A 98 -19.41 3.28 13.74
C VAL A 98 -17.93 3.03 13.38
N PRO A 99 -17.06 4.05 13.31
CA PRO A 99 -15.68 3.90 12.82
C PRO A 99 -14.81 3.07 13.74
N GLU A 100 -15.07 3.08 15.04
CA GLU A 100 -14.37 2.20 15.97
C GLU A 100 -14.67 0.74 15.59
N LEU A 101 -15.93 0.42 15.28
CA LEU A 101 -16.28 -0.91 14.75
C LEU A 101 -15.66 -1.14 13.37
N THR A 102 -15.70 -0.17 12.46
CA THR A 102 -15.11 -0.32 11.12
C THR A 102 -13.61 -0.62 11.21
N ALA A 103 -12.85 0.11 12.04
CA ALA A 103 -11.43 -0.11 12.24
C ALA A 103 -11.14 -1.49 12.85
N VAL A 104 -11.93 -1.91 13.84
CA VAL A 104 -11.84 -3.24 14.45
C VAL A 104 -12.15 -4.32 13.43
N PHE A 105 -13.23 -4.20 12.66
CA PHE A 105 -13.58 -5.16 11.63
C PHE A 105 -12.53 -5.22 10.51
N VAL A 106 -12.02 -4.09 10.03
CA VAL A 106 -10.95 -4.05 9.03
C VAL A 106 -9.68 -4.73 9.55
N MET A 107 -9.34 -4.53 10.83
CA MET A 107 -8.20 -5.22 11.44
C MET A 107 -8.45 -6.73 11.52
N ILE A 108 -9.61 -7.15 12.03
CA ILE A 108 -9.98 -8.56 12.17
C ILE A 108 -10.01 -9.24 10.80
N THR A 109 -10.68 -8.66 9.81
CA THR A 109 -10.77 -9.22 8.46
C THR A 109 -9.42 -9.24 7.76
N GLY A 110 -8.57 -8.24 7.97
CA GLY A 110 -7.20 -8.22 7.45
C GLY A 110 -6.33 -9.34 8.03
N VAL A 111 -6.29 -9.48 9.36
CA VAL A 111 -5.52 -10.53 10.04
C VAL A 111 -6.07 -11.91 9.73
N PHE A 112 -7.39 -12.08 9.83
CA PHE A 112 -8.07 -13.33 9.51
C PHE A 112 -7.85 -13.72 8.05
N GLY A 113 -7.97 -12.78 7.11
CA GLY A 113 -7.74 -13.01 5.68
C GLY A 113 -6.30 -13.43 5.39
N ALA A 114 -5.31 -12.90 6.10
CA ALA A 114 -3.91 -13.32 5.96
C ALA A 114 -3.69 -14.76 6.46
N LEU A 115 -4.32 -15.13 7.58
CA LEU A 115 -4.27 -16.50 8.11
C LEU A 115 -5.03 -17.48 7.19
N ALA A 116 -6.29 -17.15 6.87
CA ALA A 116 -7.15 -17.95 6.02
C ALA A 116 -6.56 -18.11 4.62
N GLY A 117 -5.99 -17.07 4.02
CA GLY A 117 -5.34 -17.13 2.72
C GLY A 117 -4.16 -18.11 2.70
N SER A 118 -3.38 -18.17 3.79
CA SER A 118 -2.28 -19.14 3.91
C SER A 118 -2.77 -20.59 4.00
N LEU A 119 -3.90 -20.83 4.67
CA LEU A 119 -4.57 -22.13 4.67
C LEU A 119 -5.13 -22.45 3.28
N LEU A 120 -5.75 -21.48 2.63
CA LEU A 120 -6.39 -21.64 1.34
C LEU A 120 -5.38 -22.04 0.26
N ILE A 121 -4.17 -21.48 0.24
CA ILE A 121 -3.11 -21.89 -0.69
C ILE A 121 -2.66 -23.33 -0.47
N ARG A 122 -2.78 -23.85 0.76
CA ARG A 122 -2.44 -25.25 1.08
C ARG A 122 -3.52 -26.22 0.59
N PHE A 123 -4.78 -25.80 0.59
CA PHE A 123 -5.91 -26.64 0.20
C PHE A 123 -6.32 -26.47 -1.28
N LEU A 124 -6.20 -25.28 -1.85
CA LEU A 124 -6.50 -24.99 -3.24
C LEU A 124 -5.23 -25.06 -4.08
N PRO A 125 -5.28 -25.66 -5.29
CA PRO A 125 -4.14 -25.75 -6.18
C PRO A 125 -3.86 -24.42 -6.91
N LEU A 126 -3.53 -23.36 -6.16
CA LEU A 126 -3.11 -22.07 -6.72
C LEU A 126 -1.67 -22.17 -7.22
N ARG A 127 -1.51 -22.50 -8.51
CA ARG A 127 -0.20 -22.77 -9.13
C ARG A 127 0.59 -21.53 -9.52
N SER A 128 -0.05 -20.38 -9.71
CA SER A 128 0.63 -19.15 -10.17
C SER A 128 0.92 -18.18 -9.02
N SER A 129 2.09 -17.56 -9.06
CA SER A 129 2.49 -16.47 -8.15
C SER A 129 1.49 -15.31 -8.19
N LEU A 130 0.89 -15.07 -9.37
CA LEU A 130 -0.13 -14.04 -9.54
C LEU A 130 -1.43 -14.36 -8.77
N ALA A 131 -1.92 -15.59 -8.83
CA ALA A 131 -3.13 -15.97 -8.11
C ALA A 131 -2.91 -15.95 -6.59
N ARG A 132 -1.77 -16.45 -6.11
CA ARG A 132 -1.41 -16.43 -4.69
C ARG A 132 -1.23 -15.01 -4.16
N GLY A 133 -0.54 -14.14 -4.91
CA GLY A 133 -0.37 -12.73 -4.55
C GLY A 133 -1.68 -11.95 -4.56
N ALA A 134 -2.49 -12.10 -5.60
CA ALA A 134 -3.79 -11.43 -5.70
C ALA A 134 -4.74 -11.84 -4.56
N LEU A 135 -4.76 -13.11 -4.19
CA LEU A 135 -5.53 -13.62 -3.05
C LEU A 135 -5.26 -12.80 -1.78
N PHE A 136 -3.99 -12.60 -1.45
CA PHE A 136 -3.59 -11.85 -0.27
C PHE A 136 -3.81 -10.34 -0.41
N GLY A 137 -3.50 -9.75 -1.56
CA GLY A 137 -3.65 -8.31 -1.81
C GLY A 137 -5.11 -7.85 -1.75
N VAL A 138 -6.03 -8.61 -2.34
CA VAL A 138 -7.48 -8.33 -2.29
C VAL A 138 -8.05 -8.71 -0.92
N GLY A 139 -7.74 -9.92 -0.44
CA GLY A 139 -8.44 -10.52 0.70
C GLY A 139 -8.00 -10.01 2.09
N ALA A 140 -6.78 -9.48 2.21
CA ALA A 140 -6.22 -9.10 3.51
C ALA A 140 -5.43 -7.77 3.48
N HIS A 141 -5.49 -7.04 2.37
CA HIS A 141 -4.84 -5.74 2.18
C HIS A 141 -3.37 -5.76 2.65
N GLY A 142 -2.91 -4.74 3.39
CA GLY A 142 -1.52 -4.64 3.84
C GLY A 142 -1.05 -5.83 4.69
N ALA A 143 -1.92 -6.40 5.53
CA ALA A 143 -1.59 -7.61 6.30
C ALA A 143 -1.37 -8.81 5.37
N GLY A 144 -2.18 -8.92 4.31
CA GLY A 144 -2.01 -9.88 3.24
C GLY A 144 -0.71 -9.69 2.46
N VAL A 145 -0.34 -8.45 2.11
CA VAL A 145 0.92 -8.16 1.39
C VAL A 145 2.13 -8.60 2.22
N SER A 146 2.13 -8.34 3.52
CA SER A 146 3.18 -8.82 4.44
C SER A 146 3.27 -10.34 4.43
N ARG A 147 2.12 -11.03 4.50
CA ARG A 147 2.10 -12.50 4.47
C ARG A 147 2.50 -13.06 3.09
N ALA A 148 2.13 -12.39 2.00
CA ALA A 148 2.50 -12.78 0.66
C ALA A 148 4.01 -12.74 0.44
N GLN A 149 4.72 -11.77 1.04
CA GLN A 149 6.19 -11.72 1.01
C GLN A 149 6.85 -12.91 1.72
N GLU A 150 6.21 -13.46 2.75
CA GLU A 150 6.68 -14.68 3.42
C GLU A 150 6.43 -15.93 2.57
N VAL A 151 5.40 -15.93 1.72
CA VAL A 151 5.13 -17.02 0.75
C VAL A 151 6.11 -16.98 -0.41
N GLY A 152 6.41 -15.78 -0.92
CA GLY A 152 7.39 -15.60 -1.97
C GLY A 152 7.49 -14.16 -2.45
N ARG A 153 8.63 -13.86 -3.08
CA ARG A 153 8.95 -12.49 -3.51
C ARG A 153 8.01 -12.01 -4.62
N GLU A 154 7.66 -12.88 -5.57
CA GLU A 154 6.75 -12.54 -6.66
C GLU A 154 5.30 -12.33 -6.16
N GLU A 155 4.85 -13.18 -5.23
CA GLU A 155 3.54 -13.09 -4.58
C GLU A 155 3.40 -11.77 -3.84
N GLY A 156 4.43 -11.37 -3.09
CA GLY A 156 4.48 -10.08 -2.41
C GLY A 156 4.34 -8.88 -3.36
N THR A 157 5.04 -8.91 -4.49
CA THR A 157 4.93 -7.87 -5.53
C THR A 157 3.53 -7.77 -6.09
N VAL A 158 2.96 -8.93 -6.48
CA VAL A 158 1.61 -8.97 -7.05
C VAL A 158 0.60 -8.51 -6.01
N ALA A 159 0.71 -8.95 -4.76
CA ALA A 159 -0.17 -8.53 -3.67
C ALA A 159 -0.13 -7.01 -3.48
N GLY A 160 1.06 -6.41 -3.49
CA GLY A 160 1.23 -4.96 -3.37
C GLY A 160 0.61 -4.19 -4.54
N LEU A 161 0.83 -4.63 -5.77
CA LEU A 161 0.25 -4.01 -6.97
C LEU A 161 -1.28 -4.09 -6.96
N VAL A 162 -1.83 -5.27 -6.63
CA VAL A 162 -3.27 -5.50 -6.55
C VAL A 162 -3.92 -4.68 -5.43
N MET A 163 -3.25 -4.55 -4.28
CA MET A 163 -3.70 -3.68 -3.18
C MET A 163 -3.78 -2.21 -3.62
N VAL A 164 -2.77 -1.70 -4.33
CA VAL A 164 -2.77 -0.31 -4.85
C VAL A 164 -3.88 -0.11 -5.87
N LEU A 165 -4.07 -1.06 -6.79
CA LEU A 165 -5.14 -0.99 -7.79
C LEU A 165 -6.53 -1.00 -7.14
N MET A 166 -6.75 -1.85 -6.14
CA MET A 166 -8.00 -1.87 -5.37
C MET A 166 -8.23 -0.56 -4.61
N GLY A 167 -7.17 0.04 -4.05
CA GLY A 167 -7.24 1.36 -3.43
C GLY A 167 -7.68 2.45 -4.40
N LEU A 168 -7.14 2.46 -5.62
CA LEU A 168 -7.56 3.39 -6.68
C LEU A 168 -9.01 3.14 -7.12
N LEU A 169 -9.41 1.88 -7.28
CA LEU A 169 -10.80 1.52 -7.59
C LEU A 169 -11.76 2.03 -6.52
N ASN A 170 -11.45 1.81 -5.24
CA ASN A 170 -12.27 2.32 -4.14
C ASN A 170 -12.33 3.84 -4.13
N LEU A 171 -11.23 4.53 -4.46
CA LEU A 171 -11.19 5.99 -4.52
C LEU A 171 -12.16 6.55 -5.57
N PHE A 172 -12.29 5.90 -6.73
CA PHE A 172 -13.26 6.30 -7.76
C PHE A 172 -14.68 5.82 -7.47
N ALA A 173 -14.83 4.64 -6.85
CA ALA A 173 -16.14 4.06 -6.53
C ALA A 173 -16.84 4.80 -5.37
N ALA A 174 -16.08 5.27 -4.37
CA ALA A 174 -16.62 5.97 -3.20
C ALA A 174 -17.50 7.19 -3.55
N PRO A 175 -17.05 8.18 -4.35
CA PRO A 175 -17.89 9.31 -4.74
C PRO A 175 -19.06 8.91 -5.64
N LEU A 176 -18.91 7.86 -6.46
CA LEU A 176 -19.99 7.36 -7.32
C LEU A 176 -21.14 6.78 -6.48
N LEU A 177 -20.81 6.03 -5.42
CA LEU A 177 -21.78 5.48 -4.49
C LEU A 177 -22.53 6.56 -3.71
N THR A 178 -21.85 7.63 -3.29
CA THR A 178 -22.49 8.76 -2.59
C THR A 178 -23.39 9.61 -3.49
N HIS A 179 -23.26 9.50 -4.82
CA HIS A 179 -24.20 10.12 -5.75
C HIS A 179 -25.43 9.25 -6.04
N LEU A 180 -25.37 7.96 -5.72
CA LEU A 180 -26.43 6.98 -5.99
C LEU A 180 -27.32 6.70 -4.75
N LEU A 181 -26.80 6.98 -3.55
CA LEU A 181 -27.43 6.84 -2.23
C LEU A 181 -27.86 8.21 -1.70
#